data_AF-A0A957SRY5-F1
#
_entry.id   AF-A0A957SRY5-F1
#
_cell.length_a   1.000
_cell.length_b   1.000
_cell.length_c   1.000
_cell.angle_alpha   90.00
_cell.angle_beta   90.00
_cell.angle_gamma   90.00
#
_symmetry.space_group_name_H-M   'P 1'
#
loop_
_entity.id
_entity.type
_entity.pdbx_description
1 polymer ?
#
loop_
_entity_poly.entity_id
_entity_poly.type
_entity_poly.pdbx_seq_one_letter_code
_entity_poly.pdbx_strand_id
1 'polypeptide(L)'
;MEVPTLESPRLRVRKLTADDLHPIHAILSAAFGEPDLAHDAKALAQRERWLQWTVLAYEQLARLHQPPYGERAIVLKATDEL
;
A
#
# COMPACT_ATOMS: atom_id res chain seq x y z
N MET A 1 -2.00 -5.31 18.51
CA MET A 1 -2.48 -3.90 18.56
C MET A 1 -2.77 -3.47 17.15
N GLU A 2 -3.94 -2.89 16.86
CA GLU A 2 -4.27 -2.43 15.51
C GLU A 2 -4.05 -0.92 15.39
N VAL A 3 -3.36 -0.48 14.35
CA VAL A 3 -3.22 0.94 14.04
C VAL A 3 -4.47 1.38 13.26
N PRO A 4 -5.26 2.33 13.79
CA PRO A 4 -6.50 2.77 13.17
C PRO A 4 -6.24 3.55 11.88
N THR A 5 -7.30 3.73 11.09
CA THR A 5 -7.29 4.71 10.02
C THR A 5 -7.17 6.10 10.62
N LEU A 6 -6.24 6.91 10.09
CA LEU A 6 -6.05 8.31 10.51
C LEU A 6 -6.65 9.23 9.45
N GLU A 7 -7.26 10.32 9.87
CA GLU A 7 -7.82 11.31 8.95
C GLU A 7 -7.34 12.72 9.28
N SER A 8 -7.18 13.52 8.23
CA SER A 8 -7.01 14.96 8.27
C SER A 8 -8.07 15.62 7.39
N PRO A 9 -8.10 16.97 7.27
CA PRO A 9 -9.04 17.64 6.37
C PRO A 9 -8.90 17.20 4.90
N ARG A 10 -7.71 16.79 4.46
CA ARG A 10 -7.43 16.46 3.04
C ARG A 10 -6.98 15.03 2.79
N LEU A 11 -6.45 14.35 3.80
CA LEU A 11 -5.80 13.04 3.66
C LEU A 11 -6.43 12.00 4.57
N ARG A 12 -6.39 10.75 4.13
CA ARG A 12 -6.70 9.55 4.93
C ARG A 12 -5.50 8.62 4.89
N VAL A 13 -5.11 8.09 6.04
CA VAL A 13 -4.07 7.05 6.16
C VAL A 13 -4.77 5.74 6.50
N ARG A 14 -4.81 4.80 5.56
CA ARG A 14 -5.50 3.51 5.71
C ARG A 14 -4.57 2.34 5.38
N LYS A 15 -5.02 1.12 5.68
CA LYS A 15 -4.37 -0.11 5.18
C LYS A 15 -4.37 -0.10 3.64
N LEU A 16 -3.34 -0.70 3.05
CA LEU A 16 -3.36 -1.04 1.64
C LEU A 16 -4.41 -2.13 1.37
N THR A 17 -4.91 -2.14 0.16
CA THR A 17 -5.90 -3.07 -0.38
C THR A 17 -5.45 -3.56 -1.76
N ALA A 18 -6.08 -4.61 -2.29
CA ALA A 18 -5.74 -5.12 -3.62
C ALA A 18 -5.94 -4.08 -4.74
N ASP A 19 -6.90 -3.17 -4.56
CA ASP A 19 -7.22 -2.12 -5.53
C ASP A 19 -6.10 -1.07 -5.66
N ASP A 20 -5.19 -1.00 -4.69
CA ASP A 20 -4.05 -0.09 -4.72
C ASP A 20 -2.93 -0.58 -5.66
N LEU A 21 -3.05 -1.75 -6.29
CA LEU A 21 -1.98 -2.39 -7.07
C LEU A 21 -1.40 -1.48 -8.16
N HIS A 22 -2.25 -0.90 -9.00
CA HIS A 22 -1.77 -0.07 -10.12
C HIS A 22 -1.17 1.26 -9.64
N PRO A 23 -1.86 2.05 -8.78
CA PRO A 23 -1.28 3.27 -8.22
C PRO A 23 0.05 3.03 -7.50
N ILE A 24 0.13 2.01 -6.62
CA ILE A 24 1.37 1.75 -5.86
C ILE A 24 2.51 1.26 -6.74
N HIS A 25 2.20 0.49 -7.80
CA HIS A 25 3.19 0.07 -8.77
C HIS A 25 3.81 1.27 -9.47
N ALA A 26 2.96 2.17 -9.99
CA ALA A 26 3.41 3.39 -10.66
C ALA A 26 4.24 4.28 -9.73
N ILE A 27 3.75 4.55 -8.51
CA ILE A 27 4.44 5.39 -7.52
C ILE A 27 5.82 4.83 -7.19
N LEU A 28 5.92 3.54 -6.88
CA LEU A 28 7.19 2.96 -6.45
C LEU A 28 8.17 2.77 -7.60
N SER A 29 7.70 2.44 -8.81
CA SER A 29 8.55 2.43 -10.00
C SER A 29 9.16 3.81 -10.29
N ALA A 30 8.37 4.88 -10.15
CA ALA A 30 8.87 6.25 -10.30
C ALA A 30 9.86 6.63 -9.18
N ALA A 31 9.53 6.31 -7.92
CA ALA A 31 10.33 6.68 -6.75
C ALA A 31 11.74 6.03 -6.74
N PHE A 32 11.87 4.82 -7.27
CA PHE A 32 13.15 4.11 -7.33
C PHE A 32 13.93 4.31 -8.64
N GLY A 33 13.49 5.24 -9.51
CA GLY A 33 14.20 5.56 -10.75
C GLY A 33 14.08 4.49 -11.84
N GLU A 34 13.04 3.65 -11.77
CA GLU A 34 12.75 2.57 -12.72
C GLU A 34 11.37 2.79 -13.38
N PRO A 35 11.09 3.95 -14.00
CA PRO A 35 9.76 4.27 -14.54
C PRO A 35 9.32 3.32 -15.66
N ASP A 36 10.28 2.75 -16.40
CA ASP A 36 10.00 1.76 -17.44
C ASP A 36 9.33 0.49 -16.88
N LEU A 37 9.60 0.15 -15.61
CA LEU A 37 8.97 -0.99 -14.96
C LEU A 37 7.49 -0.77 -14.65
N ALA A 38 6.99 0.47 -14.69
CA ALA A 38 5.57 0.76 -14.45
C ALA A 38 4.66 0.03 -15.44
N HIS A 39 5.17 -0.26 -16.65
CA HIS A 39 4.45 -0.97 -17.71
C HIS A 39 4.92 -2.43 -17.89
N ASP A 40 5.89 -2.88 -17.09
CA ASP A 40 6.41 -4.24 -17.17
C ASP A 40 5.49 -5.23 -16.41
N ALA A 41 4.96 -6.21 -17.14
CA ALA A 41 4.01 -7.19 -16.60
C ALA A 41 4.63 -8.07 -15.51
N LYS A 42 5.93 -8.38 -15.60
CA LYS A 42 6.64 -9.19 -14.60
C LYS A 42 6.87 -8.39 -13.32
N ALA A 43 7.15 -7.10 -13.42
CA ALA A 43 7.27 -6.18 -12.30
C ALA A 43 5.91 -5.99 -11.62
N LEU A 44 4.83 -5.82 -12.40
CA LEU A 44 3.47 -5.74 -11.86
C LEU A 44 3.07 -7.02 -11.09
N ALA A 45 3.36 -8.21 -11.63
CA ALA A 45 3.09 -9.47 -10.93
C ALA A 45 3.93 -9.63 -9.65
N GLN A 46 5.16 -9.10 -9.62
CA GLN A 46 5.95 -9.04 -8.39
C GLN A 46 5.34 -8.09 -7.36
N ARG A 47 4.87 -6.92 -7.80
CA ARG A 47 4.17 -5.95 -6.97
C ARG A 47 2.90 -6.52 -6.36
N GLU A 48 2.12 -7.26 -7.16
CA GLU A 48 0.91 -7.93 -6.70
C GLU A 48 1.21 -8.91 -5.56
N ARG A 49 2.23 -9.77 -5.71
CA ARG A 49 2.63 -10.69 -4.64
C ARG A 49 3.07 -9.96 -3.37
N TRP A 50 3.83 -8.88 -3.51
CA TRP A 50 4.22 -8.03 -2.38
C TRP A 50 2.99 -7.43 -1.68
N LEU A 51 2.05 -6.86 -2.44
CA LEU A 51 0.84 -6.25 -1.92
C LEU A 51 -0.03 -7.28 -1.18
N GLN A 52 -0.21 -8.48 -1.75
CA GLN A 52 -0.91 -9.59 -1.10
C GLN A 52 -0.27 -9.94 0.24
N TRP A 53 1.07 -10.05 0.29
CA TRP A 53 1.79 -10.29 1.54
C TRP A 53 1.56 -9.17 2.57
N THR A 54 1.66 -7.91 2.16
CA THR A 54 1.45 -6.75 3.04
C THR A 54 0.05 -6.74 3.63
N VAL A 55 -0.98 -7.01 2.83
CA VAL A 55 -2.38 -7.07 3.29
C VAL A 55 -2.57 -8.19 4.33
N LEU A 56 -2.03 -9.39 4.06
CA LEU A 56 -2.09 -10.51 5.01
C LEU A 56 -1.34 -10.21 6.32
N ALA A 57 -0.22 -9.50 6.22
CA ALA A 57 0.62 -9.20 7.37
C ALA A 57 -0.11 -8.34 8.43
N TYR A 58 -1.06 -7.48 8.06
CA TYR A 58 -1.79 -6.66 9.03
C TYR A 58 -2.49 -7.49 10.10
N GLU A 59 -3.16 -8.59 9.71
CA GLU A 59 -3.86 -9.48 10.64
C GLU A 59 -2.86 -10.30 11.46
N GLN A 60 -1.84 -10.87 10.82
CA GLN A 60 -0.87 -11.74 11.49
C GLN A 60 -0.04 -10.97 12.53
N LEU A 61 0.42 -9.77 12.20
CA LEU A 61 1.16 -8.92 13.14
C LEU A 61 0.29 -8.49 14.32
N ALA A 62 -0.99 -8.21 14.08
CA ALA A 62 -1.93 -7.87 15.16
C ALA A 62 -2.08 -9.03 16.15
N ARG A 63 -2.14 -10.29 15.68
CA ARG A 63 -2.18 -11.51 16.50
C ARG A 63 -0.90 -11.74 17.30
N LEU A 64 0.24 -11.38 16.73
CA LEU A 64 1.54 -11.43 17.41
C LEU A 64 1.74 -10.31 18.43
N HIS A 65 0.74 -9.44 18.64
CA HIS A 65 0.84 -8.23 19.46
C HIS A 65 1.99 -7.30 19.03
N GLN A 66 2.47 -7.44 17.80
CA GLN A 66 3.45 -6.52 17.24
C GLN A 66 2.73 -5.28 16.71
N PRO A 67 3.28 -4.08 16.92
CA PRO A 67 2.76 -2.89 16.27
C PRO A 67 2.86 -3.06 14.74
N PRO A 68 1.77 -2.87 13.99
CA PRO A 68 1.77 -3.02 12.54
C PRO A 68 2.37 -1.77 11.90
N TYR A 69 3.69 -1.59 12.05
CA TYR A 69 4.51 -0.59 11.38
C TYR A 69 4.67 -0.84 9.86
N GLY A 70 3.84 -1.72 9.29
CA GLY A 70 3.81 -1.98 7.86
C GLY A 70 3.34 -0.77 7.07
N GLU A 71 3.47 -0.89 5.75
CA GLU A 71 3.14 0.15 4.79
C GLU A 71 1.66 0.55 4.91
N ARG A 72 1.36 1.82 4.66
CA ARG A 72 -0.02 2.33 4.64
C ARG A 72 -0.22 3.26 3.45
N ALA A 73 -1.42 3.20 2.91
CA ALA A 73 -1.87 4.10 1.87
C ALA A 73 -2.16 5.47 2.49
N ILE A 74 -1.58 6.53 1.92
CA ILE A 74 -1.94 7.91 2.21
C ILE A 74 -2.69 8.39 0.99
N VAL A 75 -4.00 8.57 1.12
CA VAL A 75 -4.88 8.91 -0.01
C VAL A 75 -5.52 10.28 0.17
N LEU A 76 -5.89 10.91 -0.94
CA LEU A 76 -6.78 12.07 -0.95
C LEU A 76 -8.15 11.67 -0.39
N LYS A 77 -8.59 12.35 0.66
CA LYS A 77 -9.85 12.00 1.36
C LYS A 77 -11.09 12.08 0.46
N ALA A 78 -11.07 12.97 -0.53
CA ALA A 78 -12.20 13.23 -1.42
C ALA A 78 -12.37 12.16 -2.52
N THR A 79 -11.28 11.53 -2.97
CA THR A 79 -11.26 10.66 -4.15
C THR A 79 -10.74 9.25 -3.87
N ASP A 80 -10.13 9.05 -2.69
CA ASP A 80 -9.34 7.85 -2.34
C ASP A 80 -8.15 7.59 -3.29
N GLU A 81 -7.71 8.62 -4.02
CA GLU A 81 -6.53 8.58 -4.89
C GLU A 81 -5.24 8.49 -4.05
N LEU A 82 -4.38 7.53 -4.38
CA LEU A 82 -3.11 7.22 -3.73
C LEU A 82 -1.98 8.16 -4.17
#